data_AF-A0A914RGL1-F1
#
_entry.id   AF-A0A914RGL1-F1
#
_cell.length_a   1.000
_cell.length_b   1.000
_cell.length_c   1.000
_cell.angle_alpha   90.00
_cell.angle_beta   90.00
_cell.angle_gamma   90.00
#
_symmetry.space_group_name_H-M   'P 1'
#
loop_
_entity.id
_entity.type
_entity.pdbx_description
1 polymer ?
#
loop_
_entity_poly.entity_id
_entity_poly.type
_entity_poly.pdbx_seq_one_letter_code
_entity_poly.pdbx_strand_id
1 'polypeptide(L)'
;MWRKYIQWEKTNPSGTEEYAHFARRVIFAYEQALLCLGYYPDIWYEASLFQQQAAVALAEKGDVKLAAQMNAEVAQLFERAIGGLLKDSQLLFFAYADFEEERMKYDNVRKIYDKLLAIEQADPTLVSFYLFRCNCFSNYSVKLLWNVLFSLQNTATHFIRFPLHYWENCWRESLEW
;
A
#
# COMPACT_ATOMS: atom_id res chain seq x y z
N MET A 1 -17.83 -14.24 -11.41
CA MET A 1 -17.43 -15.66 -11.36
C MET A 1 -16.18 -15.84 -10.49
N TRP A 2 -15.06 -15.17 -10.80
CA TRP A 2 -13.79 -15.28 -10.07
C TRP A 2 -13.87 -15.09 -8.55
N ARG A 3 -14.56 -14.06 -8.04
CA ARG A 3 -14.73 -13.87 -6.58
C ARG A 3 -15.37 -15.07 -5.88
N LYS A 4 -16.36 -15.70 -6.50
CA LYS A 4 -17.01 -16.91 -5.94
C LYS A 4 -16.04 -18.09 -5.92
N TYR A 5 -15.23 -18.24 -6.97
CA TYR A 5 -14.22 -19.29 -7.05
C TYR A 5 -13.11 -19.11 -6.02
N ILE A 6 -12.56 -17.90 -5.89
CA ILE A 6 -11.56 -17.58 -4.86
C ILE A 6 -12.12 -17.82 -3.46
N GLN A 7 -13.36 -17.41 -3.21
CA GLN A 7 -14.01 -17.65 -1.92
C GLN A 7 -14.18 -19.14 -1.65
N TRP A 8 -14.59 -19.92 -2.65
CA TRP A 8 -14.68 -21.37 -2.55
C TRP A 8 -13.31 -21.99 -2.27
N GLU A 9 -12.25 -21.57 -2.96
CA GLU A 9 -10.89 -22.07 -2.74
C GLU A 9 -10.41 -21.81 -1.31
N LYS A 10 -10.71 -20.61 -0.77
CA LYS A 10 -10.42 -20.24 0.62
C LYS A 10 -11.11 -21.11 1.67
N THR A 11 -12.22 -21.79 1.33
CA THR A 11 -12.87 -22.73 2.26
C THR A 11 -12.10 -24.04 2.45
N ASN A 12 -11.00 -24.24 1.72
CA ASN A 12 -10.20 -25.47 1.71
C ASN A 12 -11.05 -26.74 1.42
N PRO A 13 -11.73 -26.80 0.26
CA PRO A 13 -12.66 -27.89 -0.06
C PRO A 13 -11.97 -29.25 -0.16
N SER A 14 -10.66 -29.29 -0.43
CA SER A 14 -9.89 -30.54 -0.51
C SER A 14 -9.32 -30.99 0.84
N GLY A 15 -9.56 -30.25 1.92
CA GLY A 15 -9.07 -30.60 3.25
C GLY A 15 -7.54 -30.70 3.32
N THR A 16 -6.82 -29.86 2.58
CA THR A 16 -5.35 -29.90 2.56
C THR A 16 -4.82 -29.54 3.95
N GLU A 17 -4.09 -30.48 4.56
CA GLU A 17 -3.52 -30.31 5.92
C GLU A 17 -2.35 -29.33 5.93
N GLU A 18 -1.47 -29.42 4.92
CA GLU A 18 -0.33 -28.52 4.80
C GLU A 18 -0.77 -27.13 4.33
N TYR A 19 -0.56 -26.14 5.20
CA TYR A 19 -1.01 -24.78 4.96
C TYR A 19 -0.32 -24.12 3.76
N ALA A 20 0.95 -24.42 3.51
CA ALA A 20 1.68 -23.93 2.35
C ALA A 20 1.01 -24.33 1.02
N HIS A 21 0.55 -25.59 0.94
CA HIS A 21 -0.16 -26.09 -0.23
C HIS A 21 -1.53 -25.42 -0.40
N PHE A 22 -2.28 -25.24 0.69
CA PHE A 22 -3.53 -24.46 0.67
C PHE A 22 -3.29 -23.02 0.17
N ALA A 23 -2.33 -22.31 0.75
CA ALA A 23 -2.04 -20.93 0.40
C ALA A 23 -1.65 -20.78 -1.08
N ARG A 24 -0.78 -21.67 -1.60
CA ARG A 24 -0.38 -21.67 -3.01
C ARG A 24 -1.55 -21.83 -3.97
N ARG A 25 -2.55 -22.65 -3.63
CA ARG A 25 -3.74 -22.84 -4.47
C ARG A 25 -4.61 -21.59 -4.53
N VAL A 26 -4.83 -20.94 -3.39
CA VAL A 26 -5.59 -19.68 -3.35
C VAL A 26 -4.83 -18.58 -4.10
N ILE A 27 -3.50 -18.50 -3.95
CA ILE A 27 -2.66 -17.57 -4.71
C ILE A 27 -2.76 -17.84 -6.21
N PHE A 28 -2.72 -19.10 -6.62
CA PHE A 28 -2.89 -19.47 -8.02
C PHE A 28 -4.26 -19.01 -8.56
N ALA A 29 -5.33 -19.17 -7.79
CA ALA A 29 -6.65 -18.66 -8.16
C ALA A 29 -6.67 -17.13 -8.32
N TYR A 30 -5.97 -16.39 -7.45
CA TYR A 30 -5.77 -14.94 -7.61
C TYR A 30 -4.98 -14.60 -8.88
N GLU A 31 -3.86 -15.27 -9.16
CA GLU A 31 -3.08 -15.04 -10.38
C GLU A 31 -3.91 -15.27 -11.65
N GLN A 32 -4.71 -16.34 -11.69
CA GLN A 32 -5.60 -16.58 -12.83
C GLN A 32 -6.68 -15.50 -12.96
N ALA A 33 -7.22 -15.01 -11.84
CA ALA A 33 -8.18 -13.93 -11.84
C ALA A 33 -7.56 -12.60 -12.34
N LEU A 34 -6.30 -12.32 -11.99
CA LEU A 34 -5.59 -11.10 -12.40
C LEU A 34 -5.33 -11.05 -13.92
N LEU A 35 -5.18 -12.19 -14.59
CA LEU A 35 -5.08 -12.22 -16.05
C LEU A 35 -6.35 -11.70 -16.75
N CYS A 36 -7.52 -11.92 -16.16
CA CYS A 36 -8.80 -11.48 -16.71
C CYS A 36 -9.29 -10.14 -16.15
N LEU A 37 -8.93 -9.83 -14.90
CA LEU A 37 -9.48 -8.71 -14.12
C LEU A 37 -8.39 -7.75 -13.64
N GLY A 38 -7.25 -7.68 -14.32
CA GLY A 38 -6.09 -6.89 -13.90
C GLY A 38 -6.31 -5.37 -13.84
N TYR A 39 -7.39 -4.84 -14.42
CA TYR A 39 -7.75 -3.42 -14.33
C TYR A 39 -8.49 -3.04 -13.04
N TYR A 40 -8.80 -4.00 -12.18
CA TYR A 40 -9.59 -3.83 -10.96
C TYR A 40 -8.67 -3.81 -9.72
N PRO A 41 -8.37 -2.63 -9.11
CA PRO A 41 -7.40 -2.50 -8.02
C PRO A 41 -7.77 -3.29 -6.76
N ASP A 42 -9.07 -3.48 -6.52
CA ASP A 42 -9.61 -4.27 -5.42
C ASP A 42 -9.08 -5.71 -5.44
N ILE A 43 -8.95 -6.34 -6.61
CA ILE A 43 -8.48 -7.73 -6.69
C ILE A 43 -6.99 -7.82 -6.41
N TRP A 44 -6.19 -6.84 -6.84
CA TRP A 44 -4.77 -6.76 -6.51
C TRP A 44 -4.56 -6.57 -5.00
N TYR A 45 -5.36 -5.69 -4.39
CA TYR A 45 -5.34 -5.46 -2.94
C TYR A 45 -5.75 -6.71 -2.15
N GLU A 46 -6.85 -7.37 -2.53
CA GLU A 46 -7.28 -8.62 -1.89
C GLU A 46 -6.24 -9.73 -2.01
N ALA A 47 -5.59 -9.85 -3.18
CA ALA A 47 -4.54 -10.83 -3.42
C ALA A 47 -3.30 -10.58 -2.54
N SER A 48 -2.84 -9.33 -2.47
CA SER A 48 -1.69 -8.96 -1.65
C SER A 48 -1.97 -9.13 -0.16
N LEU A 49 -3.18 -8.75 0.30
CA LEU A 49 -3.60 -8.93 1.69
C LEU A 49 -3.63 -10.42 2.09
N PHE A 50 -4.16 -11.27 1.21
CA PHE A 50 -4.17 -12.72 1.45
C PHE A 50 -2.75 -13.28 1.53
N GLN A 51 -1.86 -12.90 0.61
CA GLN A 51 -0.46 -13.35 0.64
C GLN A 51 0.29 -12.89 1.89
N GLN A 52 0.05 -11.66 2.37
CA GLN A 52 0.62 -11.15 3.62
C GLN A 52 0.13 -11.97 4.83
N GLN A 53 -1.17 -12.21 4.94
CA GLN A 53 -1.75 -13.04 6.01
C GLN A 53 -1.21 -14.47 5.96
N ALA A 54 -1.06 -15.04 4.77
CA ALA A 54 -0.50 -16.37 4.60
C ALA A 54 1.00 -16.41 4.97
N ALA A 55 1.78 -15.37 4.70
CA ALA A 55 3.17 -15.27 5.12
C ALA A 55 3.28 -15.23 6.66
N VAL A 56 2.42 -14.46 7.35
CA VAL A 56 2.36 -14.43 8.82
C VAL A 56 2.00 -15.81 9.38
N ALA A 57 0.94 -16.44 8.86
CA ALA A 57 0.50 -17.76 9.30
C ALA A 57 1.55 -18.87 9.07
N LEU A 58 2.38 -18.75 8.02
CA LEU A 58 3.51 -19.66 7.79
C LEU A 58 4.65 -19.41 8.78
N ALA A 59 4.96 -18.15 9.09
CA ALA A 59 5.96 -17.81 10.09
C ALA A 59 5.60 -18.36 11.47
N GLU A 60 4.32 -18.24 11.88
CA GLU A 60 3.80 -18.78 13.14
C GLU A 60 3.91 -20.31 13.22
N LYS A 61 3.81 -21.00 12.09
CA LYS A 61 3.96 -22.46 11.98
C LYS A 61 5.41 -22.93 11.93
N GLY A 62 6.38 -22.00 11.91
CA GLY A 62 7.81 -22.29 11.87
C GLY A 62 8.44 -22.26 10.48
N ASP A 63 7.66 -22.04 9.41
CA ASP A 63 8.12 -22.01 8.02
C ASP A 63 8.66 -20.63 7.61
N VAL A 64 9.61 -20.10 8.40
CA VAL A 64 10.14 -18.73 8.25
C VAL A 64 10.75 -18.49 6.87
N LYS A 65 11.38 -19.51 6.25
CA LYS A 65 11.95 -19.40 4.91
C LYS A 65 10.87 -19.16 3.85
N LEU A 66 9.76 -19.90 3.92
CA LEU A 66 8.66 -19.77 2.98
C LEU A 66 7.91 -18.46 3.21
N ALA A 67 7.73 -18.04 4.46
CA ALA A 67 7.17 -16.74 4.80
C ALA A 67 7.99 -15.58 4.21
N ALA A 68 9.32 -15.64 4.32
CA ALA A 68 10.22 -14.64 3.72
C ALA A 68 10.11 -14.60 2.19
N GLN A 69 10.01 -15.77 1.55
CA GLN A 69 9.78 -15.87 0.11
C GLN A 69 8.44 -15.26 -0.29
N MET A 70 7.35 -15.57 0.42
CA MET A 70 6.04 -14.99 0.15
C MET A 70 6.03 -13.47 0.30
N ASN A 71 6.73 -12.94 1.30
CA ASN A 71 6.90 -11.49 1.44
C ASN A 71 7.71 -10.84 0.30
N ALA A 72 8.57 -11.59 -0.40
CA ALA A 72 9.22 -11.09 -1.60
C ALA A 72 8.26 -11.14 -2.81
N GLU A 73 7.44 -12.19 -2.91
CA GLU A 73 6.39 -12.32 -3.93
C GLU A 73 5.32 -11.22 -3.81
N VAL A 74 4.93 -10.83 -2.59
CA VAL A 74 4.01 -9.69 -2.35
C VAL A 74 4.59 -8.38 -2.89
N ALA A 75 5.88 -8.11 -2.63
CA ALA A 75 6.53 -6.91 -3.16
C ALA A 75 6.54 -6.90 -4.70
N GLN A 76 6.83 -8.05 -5.31
CA GLN A 76 6.77 -8.20 -6.77
C GLN A 76 5.35 -8.03 -7.32
N LEU A 77 4.33 -8.51 -6.60
CA LEU A 77 2.93 -8.35 -6.97
C LEU A 77 2.56 -6.86 -7.02
N PHE A 78 2.96 -6.08 -6.02
CA PHE A 78 2.73 -4.64 -6.00
C PHE A 78 3.50 -3.90 -7.10
N GLU A 79 4.79 -4.18 -7.30
CA GLU A 79 5.59 -3.57 -8.38
C GLU A 79 4.99 -3.88 -9.76
N ARG A 80 4.49 -5.10 -9.98
CA ARG A 80 3.79 -5.47 -11.22
C ARG A 80 2.49 -4.68 -11.39
N ALA A 81 1.76 -4.43 -10.30
CA ALA A 81 0.51 -3.66 -10.35
C ALA A 81 0.76 -2.19 -10.71
N ILE A 82 1.64 -1.51 -9.97
CA ILE A 82 1.94 -0.08 -10.15
C ILE A 82 2.79 0.21 -11.40
N GLY A 83 3.62 -0.75 -11.83
CA GLY A 83 4.43 -0.62 -13.05
C GLY A 83 3.67 -1.01 -14.33
N GLY A 84 2.53 -1.67 -14.20
CA GLY A 84 1.75 -2.20 -15.31
C GLY A 84 0.43 -1.47 -15.51
N LEU A 85 -0.66 -2.18 -15.21
CA LEU A 85 -2.04 -1.75 -15.51
C LEU A 85 -2.56 -0.65 -14.58
N LEU A 86 -2.05 -0.57 -13.34
CA LEU A 86 -2.62 0.24 -12.26
C LEU A 86 -1.68 1.35 -11.79
N LYS A 87 -0.89 1.89 -12.73
CA LYS A 87 0.03 3.00 -12.50
C LYS A 87 -0.62 4.24 -11.89
N ASP A 88 -1.90 4.50 -12.15
CA ASP A 88 -2.60 5.69 -11.65
C ASP A 88 -3.39 5.41 -10.35
N SER A 89 -3.39 4.16 -9.87
CA SER A 89 -4.21 3.75 -8.72
C SER A 89 -3.55 4.09 -7.39
N GLN A 90 -3.89 5.24 -6.82
CA GLN A 90 -3.39 5.69 -5.51
C GLN A 90 -3.56 4.63 -4.40
N LEU A 91 -4.67 3.89 -4.41
CA LEU A 91 -4.96 2.82 -3.44
C LEU A 91 -3.82 1.80 -3.33
N LEU A 92 -3.27 1.36 -4.46
CA LEU A 92 -2.21 0.35 -4.48
C LEU A 92 -0.85 0.92 -4.08
N PHE A 93 -0.60 2.20 -4.36
CA PHE A 93 0.60 2.86 -3.85
C PHE A 93 0.57 2.94 -2.32
N PHE A 94 -0.56 3.33 -1.73
CA PHE A 94 -0.69 3.36 -0.27
C PHE A 94 -0.58 1.97 0.35
N ALA A 95 -1.27 0.98 -0.21
CA ALA A 95 -1.17 -0.39 0.27
C ALA A 95 0.26 -0.96 0.18
N TYR A 96 0.99 -0.60 -0.87
CA TYR A 96 2.39 -1.03 -1.02
C TYR A 96 3.34 -0.28 -0.08
N ALA A 97 3.12 1.02 0.11
CA ALA A 97 3.87 1.82 1.08
C ALA A 97 3.67 1.29 2.51
N ASP A 98 2.43 1.05 2.93
CA ASP A 98 2.10 0.48 4.25
C ASP A 98 2.79 -0.90 4.42
N PHE A 99 2.77 -1.75 3.39
CA PHE A 99 3.46 -3.05 3.41
C PHE A 99 5.00 -2.95 3.57
N GLU A 100 5.65 -1.99 2.91
CA GLU A 100 7.10 -1.78 3.06
C GLU A 100 7.45 -1.07 4.38
N GLU A 101 6.55 -0.24 4.91
CA GLU A 101 6.68 0.42 6.21
C GLU A 101 6.63 -0.59 7.38
N GLU A 102 5.68 -1.53 7.36
CA GLU A 102 5.60 -2.62 8.35
C GLU A 102 6.89 -3.45 8.43
N ARG A 103 7.69 -3.44 7.35
CA ARG A 103 8.97 -4.14 7.24
C ARG A 103 10.17 -3.25 7.52
N MET A 104 9.93 -2.01 7.97
CA MET A 104 10.95 -0.98 8.25
C MET A 104 11.80 -0.61 7.04
N LYS A 105 11.27 -0.74 5.82
CA LYS A 105 11.97 -0.41 4.56
C LYS A 105 11.62 1.00 4.09
N TYR A 106 11.94 1.99 4.92
CA TYR A 106 11.58 3.39 4.69
C TYR A 106 12.14 3.97 3.37
N ASP A 107 13.30 3.52 2.91
CA ASP A 107 13.87 3.93 1.62
C ASP A 107 13.00 3.53 0.43
N ASN A 108 12.33 2.37 0.51
CA ASN A 108 11.43 1.91 -0.52
C ASN A 108 10.10 2.67 -0.48
N VAL A 109 9.57 2.91 0.72
CA VAL A 109 8.38 3.73 0.94
C VAL A 109 8.55 5.10 0.29
N ARG A 110 9.70 5.74 0.50
CA ARG A 110 10.02 7.03 -0.15
C ARG A 110 9.97 6.92 -1.67
N LYS A 111 10.62 5.92 -2.26
CA LYS A 111 10.60 5.71 -3.72
C LYS A 111 9.18 5.49 -4.26
N ILE A 112 8.32 4.80 -3.50
CA ILE A 112 6.93 4.56 -3.88
C ILE A 112 6.16 5.89 -3.92
N TYR A 113 6.32 6.73 -2.91
CA TYR A 113 5.68 8.05 -2.89
C TYR A 113 6.27 9.01 -3.93
N ASP A 114 7.58 8.99 -4.17
CA ASP A 114 8.22 9.78 -5.23
C ASP A 114 7.66 9.38 -6.61
N LYS A 115 7.46 8.06 -6.84
CA LYS A 115 6.78 7.55 -8.04
C LYS A 115 5.34 8.08 -8.12
N LEU A 116 4.60 8.13 -7.02
CA LEU A 116 3.22 8.61 -6.99
C LEU A 116 3.11 10.11 -7.25
N LEU A 117 4.01 10.92 -6.69
CA LEU A 117 4.07 12.37 -6.89
C LEU A 117 4.46 12.76 -8.31
N ALA A 118 5.20 11.90 -9.01
CA ALA A 118 5.51 12.10 -10.43
C ALA A 118 4.27 11.94 -11.34
N ILE A 119 3.15 11.41 -10.83
CA ILE A 119 1.93 11.18 -11.61
C ILE A 119 1.04 12.42 -11.51
N GLU A 120 0.92 13.14 -12.61
CA GLU A 120 0.27 14.46 -12.72
C GLU A 120 -1.24 14.46 -12.41
N GLN A 121 -1.90 13.29 -12.46
CA GLN A 121 -3.33 13.14 -12.16
C GLN A 121 -3.64 12.69 -10.72
N ALA A 122 -2.62 12.43 -9.90
CA ALA A 122 -2.83 12.08 -8.50
C ALA A 122 -3.17 13.33 -7.69
N ASP A 123 -4.28 13.30 -6.92
CA ASP A 123 -4.60 14.36 -5.95
C ASP A 123 -3.44 14.54 -4.93
N PRO A 124 -2.67 15.64 -5.02
CA PRO A 124 -1.48 15.85 -4.20
C PRO A 124 -1.81 16.02 -2.72
N THR A 125 -3.03 16.44 -2.40
CA THR A 125 -3.50 16.71 -1.04
C THR A 125 -3.62 15.42 -0.23
N LEU A 126 -4.14 14.38 -0.87
CA LEU A 126 -4.31 13.07 -0.26
C LEU A 126 -2.95 12.39 -0.07
N VAL A 127 -2.07 12.43 -1.07
CA VAL A 127 -0.69 11.91 -0.97
C VAL A 127 0.09 12.59 0.14
N SER A 128 -0.04 13.91 0.27
CA SER A 128 0.63 14.68 1.32
C SER A 128 0.17 14.25 2.71
N PHE A 129 -1.13 14.02 2.93
CA PHE A 129 -1.64 13.54 4.22
C PHE A 129 -1.08 12.16 4.63
N TYR A 130 -0.99 11.21 3.69
CA TYR A 130 -0.41 9.90 3.98
C TYR A 130 1.10 9.95 4.22
N LEU A 131 1.83 10.80 3.49
CA LEU A 131 3.24 11.09 3.77
C LEU A 131 3.45 11.68 5.18
N PHE A 132 2.53 12.53 5.64
CA PHE A 132 2.53 13.06 7.00
C PHE A 132 2.30 11.98 8.06
N ARG A 133 1.42 11.01 7.78
CA ARG A 133 1.10 9.91 8.69
C ARG A 133 2.29 8.96 8.91
N CYS A 134 3.04 8.63 7.86
CA CYS A 134 4.10 7.61 7.90
C CYS A 134 5.39 8.03 8.63
N ASN A 135 5.47 9.24 9.21
CA ASN A 135 6.64 9.76 9.93
C ASN A 135 8.00 9.64 9.21
N CYS A 136 7.99 9.39 7.89
CA CYS A 136 9.16 9.40 7.01
C CYS A 136 9.49 10.85 6.64
N PHE A 137 9.93 11.63 7.63
CA PHE A 137 10.30 13.02 7.40
C PHE A 137 11.62 13.11 6.62
N SER A 138 11.55 13.63 5.40
CA SER A 138 12.67 14.31 4.76
C SER A 138 12.23 15.74 4.42
N ASN A 139 13.14 16.69 4.63
CA ASN A 139 13.04 18.15 4.49
C ASN A 139 12.39 18.72 3.20
N TYR A 140 11.96 17.88 2.26
CA TYR A 140 11.38 18.30 0.98
C TYR A 140 9.89 18.67 1.05
N SER A 141 9.15 18.13 2.03
CA SER A 141 7.69 18.33 2.12
C SER A 141 7.25 19.61 2.84
N VAL A 142 8.08 20.22 3.68
CA VAL A 142 7.72 21.46 4.39
C VAL A 142 7.46 22.61 3.41
N LYS A 143 8.21 22.65 2.30
CA LYS A 143 8.08 23.66 1.25
C LYS A 143 6.85 23.45 0.36
N LEU A 144 6.51 22.18 0.07
CA LEU A 144 5.31 21.83 -0.70
C LEU A 144 4.04 22.03 0.12
N LEU A 145 4.03 21.66 1.39
CA LEU A 145 2.91 21.98 2.28
C LEU A 145 2.71 23.47 2.44
N TRP A 146 3.79 24.26 2.58
CA TRP A 146 3.65 25.71 2.68
C TRP A 146 3.02 26.29 1.40
N ASN A 147 3.44 25.81 0.22
CA ASN A 147 2.84 26.23 -1.05
C ASN A 147 1.38 25.77 -1.21
N VAL A 148 1.04 24.55 -0.78
CA VAL A 148 -0.34 24.02 -0.82
C VAL A 148 -1.24 24.70 0.21
N LEU A 149 -0.75 24.92 1.44
CA LEU A 149 -1.45 25.68 2.48
C LEU A 149 -1.65 27.14 2.08
N PHE A 150 -0.65 27.77 1.44
CA PHE A 150 -0.75 29.13 0.90
C PHE A 150 -1.74 29.22 -0.27
N SER A 151 -1.77 28.21 -1.15
CA SER A 151 -2.75 28.09 -2.24
C SER A 151 -4.18 27.93 -1.73
N LEU A 152 -4.37 27.14 -0.66
CA LEU A 152 -5.69 26.91 -0.05
C LEU A 152 -6.20 28.12 0.76
N GLN A 153 -5.30 28.98 1.26
CA GLN A 153 -5.70 30.22 1.94
C GLN A 153 -6.30 31.27 0.99
N ASN A 154 -5.94 31.23 -0.30
CA ASN A 154 -6.47 32.15 -1.33
C ASN A 154 -7.75 31.65 -2.02
N THR A 155 -8.18 30.42 -1.76
CA THR A 155 -9.38 29.81 -2.34
C THR A 155 -10.36 29.43 -1.24
N ALA A 156 -10.78 30.41 -0.46
CA ALA A 156 -11.75 30.22 0.61
C ALA A 156 -13.12 29.79 0.04
N THR A 157 -13.45 28.50 0.13
CA THR A 157 -14.82 28.07 0.43
C THR A 157 -14.79 26.97 1.48
N HIS A 158 -15.23 27.35 2.68
CA HIS A 158 -15.72 26.53 3.79
C HIS A 158 -15.82 25.02 3.52
N PHE A 159 -14.85 24.23 3.98
CA PHE A 159 -15.09 22.94 4.65
C PHE A 159 -13.74 22.47 5.22
N ILE A 160 -13.73 21.98 6.46
CA ILE A 160 -12.57 21.53 7.24
C ILE A 160 -11.79 22.68 7.91
N ARG A 161 -12.21 22.99 9.14
CA ARG A 161 -11.38 23.72 10.10
C ARG A 161 -10.24 22.79 10.54
N PHE A 162 -9.17 22.74 9.77
CA PHE A 162 -7.96 22.02 10.14
C PHE A 162 -7.40 22.60 11.45
N PRO A 163 -7.07 21.77 12.47
CA PRO A 163 -6.54 22.25 13.74
C PRO A 163 -5.07 22.65 13.57
N LEU A 164 -4.83 23.87 13.09
CA LEU A 164 -3.52 24.49 12.84
C LEU A 164 -2.50 24.32 13.99
N HIS A 165 -2.96 24.25 15.24
CA HIS A 165 -2.08 24.09 16.41
C HIS A 165 -1.31 22.76 16.44
N TYR A 166 -1.90 21.68 15.88
CA TYR A 166 -1.21 20.38 15.81
C TYR A 166 -0.09 20.41 14.76
N TRP A 167 -0.30 21.19 13.70
CA TRP A 167 0.64 21.36 12.59
C TRP A 167 1.80 22.28 12.95
N GLU A 168 1.55 23.36 13.73
CA GLU A 168 2.61 24.23 14.23
C GLU A 168 3.58 23.51 15.17
N ASN A 169 3.09 22.59 16.01
CA ASN A 169 3.94 21.82 16.91
C ASN A 169 4.81 20.81 16.15
N CYS A 170 4.23 20.10 15.18
CA CYS A 170 4.96 19.16 14.33
C CYS A 170 5.98 19.89 13.42
N TRP A 171 5.67 21.12 12.98
CA TRP A 171 6.60 21.98 12.26
C TRP A 171 7.75 22.48 13.16
N ARG A 172 7.46 22.84 14.41
CA ARG A 172 8.45 23.30 15.39
C ARG A 172 9.43 22.19 15.78
N GLU A 173 8.93 20.96 15.95
CA GLU A 173 9.76 19.78 16.21
C GLU A 173 10.65 19.40 15.00
N SER A 174 10.22 19.71 13.77
CA SER A 174 11.02 19.46 12.55
C SER A 174 12.15 20.46 12.31
N LEU A 175 12.16 21.61 13.01
CA LEU A 175 13.21 22.64 12.91
C LEU A 175 14.34 22.47 13.94
N GLU A 176 14.19 21.54 14.88
CA GLU A 176 15.17 21.29 15.95
C GLU A 176 16.20 20.17 15.61
N TRP A 177 16.20 19.66 14.36
CA TRP A 177 17.19 18.70 13.84
C TRP A 177 17.72 19.09 12.45
#